data_AF-A0A150LUZ8-F1
#
_entry.id   AF-A0A150LUZ8-F1
#
_cell.length_a   1.000
_cell.length_b   1.000
_cell.length_c   1.000
_cell.angle_alpha   90.00
_cell.angle_beta   90.00
_cell.angle_gamma   90.00
#
_symmetry.space_group_name_H-M   'P 1'
#
loop_
_entity.id
_entity.type
_entity.pdbx_description
1 polymer ?
#
loop_
_entity_poly.entity_id
_entity_poly.type
_entity_poly.pdbx_seq_one_letter_code
_entity_poly.pdbx_strand_id
1 'polypeptide(L)'
;MIGNLFSKDLFPERSRYNRRCRALGFAIKWMRHQLAKRGQHHAYAVVDSLPIELCHSSRMYRAKRFRGIADIGYCASKKIAFDGLKLHLQVTDQGLPMGYVVTEASCHDRVAAETVMTQIPHPYNLGDKGYISQKLQKKLYEEHRVAFWTPVRKNQRILQSDAWKQWMKRKRKVMETVFSILVDSYRITEIRANSVSGFETALDGILLAYSLVVLGLVER
;
A
#
# COMPACT_ATOMS: atom_id res chain seq x y z
N MET A 1 22.77 21.70 -14.51
CA MET A 1 23.28 22.03 -13.17
C MET A 1 22.06 22.17 -12.26
N ILE A 2 21.59 21.08 -11.66
CA ILE A 2 20.47 21.15 -10.71
C ILE A 2 21.05 21.76 -9.44
N GLY A 3 20.91 23.07 -9.29
CA GLY A 3 21.31 23.77 -8.07
C GLY A 3 20.53 23.16 -6.91
N ASN A 4 21.25 22.55 -5.97
CA ASN A 4 20.67 22.27 -4.66
C ASN A 4 20.15 23.60 -4.13
N LEU A 5 18.82 23.76 -4.08
CA LEU A 5 18.14 24.98 -3.59
C LEU A 5 18.53 25.34 -2.14
N PHE A 6 19.24 24.45 -1.45
CA PHE A 6 19.73 24.63 -0.10
C PHE A 6 21.21 24.21 -0.06
N SER A 7 22.09 25.11 0.40
CA SER A 7 23.45 24.71 0.81
C SER A 7 23.36 23.70 1.95
N LYS A 8 24.42 22.89 2.17
CA LYS A 8 24.43 21.90 3.27
C LYS A 8 24.12 22.54 4.63
N ASP A 9 24.46 23.82 4.81
CA ASP A 9 24.23 24.59 6.03
C ASP A 9 22.77 25.05 6.21
N LEU A 10 21.98 25.03 5.13
CA LEU A 10 20.54 25.36 5.11
C LEU A 10 19.66 24.13 5.40
N PHE A 11 20.22 22.92 5.40
CA PHE A 11 19.42 21.71 5.61
C PHE A 11 19.06 21.55 7.09
N PRO A 12 17.77 21.49 7.44
CA PRO A 12 17.37 21.35 8.84
C PRO A 12 17.86 20.02 9.42
N GLU A 13 18.30 20.06 10.68
CA GLU A 13 18.57 18.86 11.46
C GLU A 13 17.39 17.88 11.37
N ARG A 14 17.66 16.57 11.36
CA ARG A 14 16.65 15.50 11.16
C ARG A 14 15.40 15.68 12.02
N SER A 15 15.56 16.09 13.28
CA SER A 15 14.43 16.31 14.19
C SER A 15 13.55 17.49 13.75
N ARG A 16 14.16 18.60 13.28
CA ARG A 16 13.47 19.78 12.74
C ARG A 16 12.77 19.45 11.42
N TYR A 17 13.44 18.73 10.53
CA TYR A 17 12.85 18.26 9.28
C TYR A 17 11.58 17.44 9.54
N ASN A 18 11.67 16.41 10.39
CA ASN A 18 10.53 15.56 10.73
C ASN A 18 9.38 16.32 11.44
N ARG A 19 9.68 17.39 12.20
CA ARG A 19 8.64 18.27 12.76
C ARG A 19 7.92 19.05 11.66
N ARG A 20 8.67 19.61 10.70
CA ARG A 20 8.09 20.34 9.55
C ARG A 20 7.24 19.43 8.67
N CYS A 21 7.74 18.24 8.32
CA CYS A 21 6.95 17.28 7.54
C CYS A 21 5.63 16.93 8.24
N ARG A 22 5.65 16.69 9.55
CA ARG A 22 4.43 16.40 10.32
C ARG A 22 3.45 17.57 10.33
N ALA A 23 3.95 18.80 10.49
CA ALA A 23 3.12 20.00 10.38
C ALA A 23 2.47 20.14 8.98
N LEU A 24 3.14 19.64 7.95
CA LEU A 24 2.65 19.62 6.56
C LEU A 24 1.94 18.29 6.19
N GLY A 25 1.69 17.39 7.15
CA GLY A 25 1.19 16.04 6.86
C GLY A 25 -0.10 16.03 6.04
N PHE A 26 -1.03 16.95 6.36
CA PHE A 26 -2.25 17.13 5.58
C PHE A 26 -1.97 17.55 4.14
N ALA A 27 -1.08 18.52 3.92
CA ALA A 27 -0.72 18.98 2.58
C ALA A 27 -0.06 17.85 1.76
N ILE A 28 0.83 17.07 2.37
CA ILE A 28 1.48 15.92 1.74
C ILE A 28 0.41 14.89 1.31
N LYS A 29 -0.48 14.52 2.23
CA LYS A 29 -1.58 13.58 1.96
C LYS A 29 -2.53 14.09 0.87
N TRP A 30 -2.86 15.38 0.91
CA TRP A 30 -3.71 16.02 -0.08
C TRP A 30 -3.06 16.02 -1.46
N MET A 31 -1.78 16.41 -1.58
CA MET A 31 -1.04 16.36 -2.85
C MET A 31 -1.00 14.93 -3.42
N ARG A 32 -0.69 13.94 -2.59
CA ARG A 32 -0.73 12.51 -2.98
C ARG A 32 -2.09 12.14 -3.55
N HIS A 33 -3.16 12.50 -2.85
CA HIS A 33 -4.54 12.21 -3.28
C HIS A 33 -4.91 12.89 -4.59
N GLN A 34 -4.53 14.15 -4.78
CA GLN A 34 -4.80 14.89 -6.01
C GLN A 34 -4.04 14.30 -7.21
N LEU A 35 -2.78 13.90 -7.03
CA LEU A 35 -1.99 13.25 -8.07
C LEU A 35 -2.60 11.89 -8.44
N ALA A 36 -2.99 11.10 -7.44
CA ALA A 36 -3.68 9.83 -7.68
C ALA A 36 -4.99 10.05 -8.45
N LYS A 37 -5.84 11.01 -8.06
CA LYS A 37 -7.08 11.34 -8.79
C LYS A 37 -6.84 11.71 -10.25
N ARG A 38 -5.79 12.48 -10.55
CA ARG A 38 -5.41 12.81 -11.93
C ARG A 38 -4.99 11.58 -12.74
N GLY A 39 -4.46 10.56 -12.08
CA GLY A 39 -4.12 9.28 -12.68
C GLY A 39 -5.27 8.27 -12.72
N GLN A 40 -6.51 8.62 -12.35
CA GLN A 40 -7.63 7.67 -12.24
C GLN A 40 -8.23 7.22 -13.60
N HIS A 41 -7.62 7.58 -14.72
CA HIS A 41 -8.14 7.23 -16.05
C HIS A 41 -7.98 5.74 -16.41
N HIS A 42 -7.25 4.97 -15.60
CA HIS A 42 -7.08 3.53 -15.80
C HIS A 42 -8.36 2.76 -15.42
N ALA A 43 -8.81 1.86 -16.29
CA ALA A 43 -9.99 1.03 -16.01
C ALA A 43 -9.73 -0.04 -14.92
N TYR A 44 -8.47 -0.43 -14.75
CA TYR A 44 -8.05 -1.53 -13.87
C TYR A 44 -7.09 -1.04 -12.78
N ALA A 45 -7.31 -1.54 -11.56
CA ALA A 45 -6.35 -1.46 -10.47
C ALA A 45 -6.10 -2.84 -9.85
N VAL A 46 -4.98 -2.98 -9.15
CA VAL A 46 -4.57 -4.18 -8.42
C VAL A 46 -4.52 -3.85 -6.94
N VAL A 47 -5.06 -4.74 -6.11
CA VAL A 47 -5.02 -4.63 -4.65
C VAL A 47 -4.24 -5.80 -4.08
N ASP A 48 -3.30 -5.49 -3.18
CA ASP A 48 -2.51 -6.47 -2.45
C ASP A 48 -2.00 -5.84 -1.14
N SER A 49 -1.45 -6.68 -0.27
CA SER A 49 -0.96 -6.25 1.04
C SER A 49 0.53 -6.51 1.23
N LEU A 50 1.17 -5.64 2.01
CA LEU A 50 2.59 -5.70 2.38
C LEU A 50 2.71 -5.65 3.92
N PRO A 51 3.40 -6.61 4.55
CA PRO A 51 3.69 -6.52 5.98
C PRO A 51 4.71 -5.40 6.26
N ILE A 52 4.42 -4.57 7.26
CA ILE A 52 5.33 -3.56 7.81
C ILE A 52 5.76 -4.05 9.19
N GLU A 53 6.93 -4.67 9.24
CA GLU A 53 7.51 -5.22 10.47
C GLU A 53 8.01 -4.08 11.37
N LEU A 54 7.46 -3.96 12.59
CA LEU A 54 7.91 -2.96 13.55
C LEU A 54 9.09 -3.45 14.39
N CYS A 55 9.15 -4.77 14.61
CA CYS A 55 10.27 -5.41 15.26
C CYS A 55 10.52 -6.82 14.69
N HIS A 56 11.76 -7.29 14.84
CA HIS A 56 12.08 -8.68 14.52
C HIS A 56 11.34 -9.65 15.43
N SER A 57 11.08 -10.85 14.90
CA SER A 57 10.32 -11.90 15.60
C SER A 57 10.86 -12.23 17.00
N SER A 58 12.17 -12.16 17.18
CA SER A 58 12.85 -12.38 18.47
C SER A 58 12.53 -11.35 19.55
N ARG A 59 11.95 -10.19 19.20
CA ARG A 59 11.65 -9.07 20.13
C ARG A 59 10.17 -8.73 20.22
N MET A 60 9.28 -9.49 19.60
CA MET A 60 7.83 -9.22 19.51
C MET A 60 7.20 -8.94 20.88
N TYR A 61 7.47 -9.78 21.88
CA TYR A 61 6.90 -9.62 23.22
C TYR A 61 7.45 -8.42 24.02
N ARG A 62 8.50 -7.74 23.53
CA ARG A 62 9.12 -6.58 24.20
C ARG A 62 8.86 -5.27 23.46
N ALA A 63 8.19 -5.31 22.31
CA ALA A 63 7.89 -4.13 21.52
C ALA A 63 6.92 -3.21 22.26
N LYS A 64 7.29 -1.93 22.38
CA LYS A 64 6.43 -0.88 22.98
C LYS A 64 5.89 0.10 21.94
N ARG A 65 6.45 0.08 20.72
CA ARG A 65 6.06 0.98 19.64
C ARG A 65 4.70 0.55 19.09
N PHE A 66 3.77 1.51 18.95
CA PHE A 66 2.38 1.24 18.51
C PHE A 66 1.62 0.22 19.36
N ARG A 67 1.93 0.12 20.67
CA ARG A 67 1.20 -0.77 21.58
C ARG A 67 -0.31 -0.45 21.56
N GLY A 68 -1.13 -1.46 21.33
CA GLY A 68 -2.59 -1.33 21.20
C GLY A 68 -3.08 -1.00 19.77
N ILE A 69 -2.17 -0.84 18.81
CA ILE A 69 -2.48 -0.63 17.39
C ILE A 69 -1.85 -1.75 16.55
N ALA A 70 -0.55 -2.00 16.75
CA ALA A 70 0.15 -3.10 16.12
C ALA A 70 -0.05 -4.41 16.89
N ASP A 71 -0.01 -5.51 16.16
CA ASP A 71 -0.15 -6.85 16.71
C ASP A 71 0.64 -7.90 15.90
N ILE A 72 0.42 -9.16 16.26
CA ILE A 72 1.08 -10.29 15.64
C ILE A 72 0.25 -10.79 14.46
N GLY A 73 0.83 -10.70 13.26
CA GLY A 73 0.29 -11.28 12.04
C GLY A 73 1.10 -12.48 11.56
N TYR A 74 0.55 -13.19 10.58
CA TYR A 74 1.22 -14.29 9.91
C TYR A 74 1.28 -14.06 8.39
N CYS A 75 2.49 -14.06 7.85
CA CYS A 75 2.71 -13.97 6.41
C CYS A 75 2.74 -15.39 5.81
N ALA A 76 1.64 -15.81 5.19
CA ALA A 76 1.51 -17.16 4.65
C ALA A 76 2.52 -17.49 3.53
N SER A 77 2.90 -16.49 2.72
CA SER A 77 3.88 -16.65 1.65
C SER A 77 5.30 -16.88 2.18
N LYS A 78 5.68 -16.20 3.27
CA LYS A 78 6.99 -16.34 3.92
C LYS A 78 7.01 -17.38 5.04
N LYS A 79 5.84 -17.88 5.47
CA LYS A 79 5.65 -18.76 6.62
C LYS A 79 6.25 -18.22 7.93
N ILE A 80 6.15 -16.91 8.14
CA ILE A 80 6.74 -16.21 9.29
C ILE A 80 5.67 -15.39 10.00
N ALA A 81 5.66 -15.47 11.32
CA ALA A 81 4.92 -14.54 12.17
C ALA A 81 5.75 -13.26 12.38
N PHE A 82 5.08 -12.11 12.35
CA PHE A 82 5.71 -10.81 12.53
C PHE A 82 4.85 -9.93 13.43
N ASP A 83 5.50 -9.06 14.20
CA ASP A 83 4.82 -8.03 15.00
C ASP A 83 4.91 -6.70 14.24
N GLY A 84 3.75 -6.15 13.91
CA GLY A 84 3.72 -4.95 13.10
C GLY A 84 2.33 -4.56 12.60
N LEU A 85 2.36 -3.97 11.41
CA LEU A 85 1.18 -3.48 10.70
C LEU A 85 1.13 -4.12 9.33
N LYS A 86 -0.03 -4.02 8.68
CA LYS A 86 -0.21 -4.48 7.30
C LYS A 86 -0.68 -3.31 6.44
N LEU A 87 0.07 -3.01 5.39
CA LEU A 87 -0.27 -2.01 4.39
C LEU A 87 -1.04 -2.66 3.25
N HIS A 88 -2.31 -2.32 3.08
CA HIS A 88 -3.12 -2.68 1.93
C HIS A 88 -3.04 -1.55 0.93
N LEU A 89 -2.58 -1.84 -0.29
CA LEU A 89 -2.35 -0.85 -1.33
C LEU A 89 -3.20 -1.16 -2.54
N GLN A 90 -3.72 -0.14 -3.20
CA GLN A 90 -4.32 -0.21 -4.53
C GLN A 90 -3.41 0.52 -5.51
N VAL A 91 -3.04 -0.12 -6.62
CA VAL A 91 -2.17 0.45 -7.64
C VAL A 91 -2.80 0.31 -9.03
N THR A 92 -2.55 1.26 -9.93
CA THR A 92 -2.92 1.12 -11.34
C THR A 92 -2.01 0.11 -12.07
N ASP A 93 -2.32 -0.19 -13.32
CA ASP A 93 -1.47 -1.04 -14.16
C ASP A 93 -0.11 -0.40 -14.52
N GLN A 94 0.03 0.92 -14.33
CA GLN A 94 1.31 1.65 -14.42
C GLN A 94 2.04 1.75 -13.07
N GLY A 95 1.47 1.19 -11.99
CA GLY A 95 2.07 1.20 -10.67
C GLY A 95 1.82 2.48 -9.87
N LEU A 96 0.88 3.36 -10.28
CA LEU A 96 0.54 4.55 -9.50
C LEU A 96 -0.26 4.14 -8.25
N PRO A 97 0.16 4.51 -7.02
CA PRO A 97 -0.63 4.27 -5.82
C PRO A 97 -1.90 5.12 -5.79
N MET A 98 -3.05 4.46 -5.66
CA MET A 98 -4.36 5.12 -5.69
C MET A 98 -4.93 5.30 -4.29
N GLY A 99 -5.06 4.21 -3.55
CA GLY A 99 -5.56 4.19 -2.18
C GLY A 99 -4.69 3.28 -1.31
N TYR A 100 -4.68 3.56 0.00
CA TYR A 100 -4.06 2.65 0.95
C TYR A 100 -4.82 2.60 2.27
N VAL A 101 -4.72 1.47 2.96
CA VAL A 101 -5.22 1.28 4.33
C VAL A 101 -4.12 0.59 5.12
N VAL A 102 -3.93 1.02 6.36
CA VAL A 102 -3.04 0.34 7.30
C VAL A 102 -3.90 -0.31 8.38
N THR A 103 -3.71 -1.61 8.58
CA THR A 103 -4.39 -2.38 9.62
C THR A 103 -3.37 -2.97 10.58
N GLU A 104 -3.87 -3.53 11.67
CA GLU A 104 -3.13 -4.52 12.45
C GLU A 104 -2.66 -5.68 11.55
N ALA A 105 -1.59 -6.35 11.95
CA ALA A 105 -0.96 -7.42 11.19
C ALA A 105 -1.84 -8.68 11.09
N SER A 106 -2.64 -8.95 12.13
CA SER A 106 -3.59 -10.08 12.17
C SER A 106 -4.80 -9.88 11.25
N CYS A 107 -5.08 -8.64 10.82
CA CYS A 107 -6.26 -8.32 10.03
C CYS A 107 -6.31 -9.11 8.73
N HIS A 108 -7.47 -9.68 8.40
CA HIS A 108 -7.66 -10.36 7.13
C HIS A 108 -7.79 -9.36 5.98
N ASP A 109 -7.12 -9.62 4.86
CA ASP A 109 -7.02 -8.68 3.74
C ASP A 109 -8.39 -8.26 3.18
N ARG A 110 -9.37 -9.17 3.20
CA ARG A 110 -10.77 -8.91 2.81
C ARG A 110 -11.46 -7.80 3.62
N VAL A 111 -11.01 -7.51 4.85
CA VAL A 111 -11.61 -6.48 5.72
C VAL A 111 -11.20 -5.09 5.25
N ALA A 112 -9.93 -4.92 4.86
CA ALA A 112 -9.42 -3.65 4.36
C ALA A 112 -9.74 -3.39 2.87
N ALA A 113 -10.06 -4.45 2.13
CA ALA A 113 -10.28 -4.44 0.68
C ALA A 113 -11.31 -3.39 0.23
N GLU A 114 -12.46 -3.32 0.89
CA GLU A 114 -13.50 -2.35 0.54
C GLU A 114 -13.03 -0.92 0.79
N THR A 115 -12.46 -0.67 1.98
CA THR A 115 -11.98 0.66 2.36
C THR A 115 -10.85 1.14 1.44
N VAL A 116 -9.96 0.25 0.99
CA VAL A 116 -8.89 0.65 0.06
C VAL A 116 -9.43 0.94 -1.34
N MET A 117 -10.36 0.12 -1.85
CA MET A 117 -10.91 0.28 -3.21
C MET A 117 -11.86 1.47 -3.34
N THR A 118 -12.50 1.90 -2.26
CA THR A 118 -13.48 2.98 -2.26
C THR A 118 -12.86 4.37 -2.09
N GLN A 119 -11.59 4.48 -1.69
CA GLN A 119 -10.87 5.76 -1.62
C GLN A 119 -10.75 6.44 -2.98
N ILE A 120 -10.32 5.67 -3.99
CA ILE A 120 -10.29 6.09 -5.39
C ILE A 120 -10.81 4.93 -6.24
N PRO A 121 -12.14 4.90 -6.51
CA PRO A 121 -12.77 3.77 -7.17
C PRO A 121 -12.25 3.52 -8.59
N HIS A 122 -12.04 2.24 -8.90
CA HIS A 122 -11.76 1.77 -10.26
C HIS A 122 -12.85 0.76 -10.64
N PRO A 123 -13.39 0.79 -11.87
CA PRO A 123 -14.45 -0.13 -12.28
C PRO A 123 -14.05 -1.60 -12.11
N TYR A 124 -12.76 -1.90 -12.34
CA TYR A 124 -12.24 -3.25 -12.23
C TYR A 124 -11.05 -3.30 -11.27
N ASN A 125 -11.12 -4.17 -10.27
CA ASN A 125 -10.05 -4.41 -9.31
C ASN A 125 -9.61 -5.87 -9.34
N LEU A 126 -8.30 -6.11 -9.27
CA LEU A 126 -7.71 -7.44 -9.24
C LEU A 126 -7.10 -7.70 -7.87
N GLY A 127 -7.50 -8.79 -7.23
CA GLY A 127 -6.98 -9.22 -5.94
C GLY A 127 -6.29 -10.57 -5.99
N ASP A 128 -5.64 -10.89 -4.88
CA ASP A 128 -5.06 -12.21 -4.63
C ASP A 128 -6.08 -13.25 -4.12
N LYS A 129 -5.61 -14.44 -3.76
CA LYS A 129 -6.50 -15.51 -3.23
C LYS A 129 -6.90 -15.28 -1.77
N GLY A 130 -6.18 -14.44 -1.03
CA GLY A 130 -6.53 -13.97 0.31
C GLY A 130 -7.80 -13.11 0.32
N TYR A 131 -8.10 -12.43 -0.79
CA TYR A 131 -9.29 -11.59 -0.93
C TYR A 131 -10.57 -12.31 -1.38
N ILE A 132 -10.54 -13.63 -1.61
CA ILE A 132 -11.70 -14.39 -2.08
C ILE A 132 -12.84 -14.32 -1.06
N SER A 133 -13.94 -13.65 -1.43
CA SER A 133 -15.16 -13.55 -0.63
C SER A 133 -16.34 -13.15 -1.52
N GLN A 134 -17.34 -14.04 -1.65
CA GLN A 134 -18.55 -13.75 -2.44
C GLN A 134 -19.31 -12.56 -1.86
N LYS A 135 -19.40 -12.46 -0.53
CA LYS A 135 -20.04 -11.32 0.16
C LYS A 135 -19.36 -10.00 -0.21
N LEU A 136 -18.02 -9.97 -0.20
CA LEU A 136 -17.25 -8.78 -0.56
C LEU A 136 -17.45 -8.41 -2.03
N GLN A 137 -17.35 -9.38 -2.94
CA GLN A 137 -17.55 -9.14 -4.38
C GLN A 137 -18.95 -8.60 -4.68
N LYS A 138 -19.99 -9.19 -4.08
CA LYS A 138 -21.37 -8.73 -4.22
C LYS A 138 -21.53 -7.29 -3.70
N LYS A 139 -21.04 -7.03 -2.49
CA LYS A 139 -21.11 -5.70 -1.87
C LYS A 139 -20.44 -4.62 -2.73
N LEU A 140 -19.22 -4.87 -3.20
CA LEU A 140 -18.48 -3.94 -4.06
C LEU A 140 -19.21 -3.62 -5.36
N TYR A 141 -19.84 -4.61 -5.96
CA TYR A 141 -20.58 -4.42 -7.21
C TYR A 141 -21.92 -3.69 -6.99
N GLU A 142 -22.66 -4.07 -5.96
CA GLU A 142 -23.98 -3.53 -5.68
C GLU A 142 -23.94 -2.08 -5.15
N GLU A 143 -23.02 -1.79 -4.23
CA GLU A 143 -22.92 -0.48 -3.57
C GLU A 143 -22.00 0.50 -4.32
N HIS A 144 -20.90 0.01 -4.90
CA HIS A 144 -19.84 0.87 -5.43
C HIS A 144 -19.61 0.72 -6.94
N ARG A 145 -20.36 -0.18 -7.61
CA ARG A 145 -20.17 -0.52 -9.03
C ARG A 145 -18.74 -0.96 -9.37
N VAL A 146 -18.07 -1.60 -8.42
CA VAL A 146 -16.72 -2.14 -8.56
C VAL A 146 -16.78 -3.64 -8.80
N ALA A 147 -16.30 -4.09 -9.97
CA ALA A 147 -16.08 -5.50 -10.25
C ALA A 147 -14.72 -5.94 -9.66
N PHE A 148 -14.76 -6.88 -8.71
CA PHE A 148 -13.56 -7.38 -8.05
C PHE A 148 -13.25 -8.83 -8.44
N TRP A 149 -12.12 -9.02 -9.11
CA TRP A 149 -11.70 -10.32 -9.65
C TRP A 149 -10.54 -10.93 -8.87
N THR A 150 -10.70 -12.19 -8.52
CA THR A 150 -9.69 -13.00 -7.82
C THR A 150 -9.48 -14.32 -8.54
N PRO A 151 -8.28 -14.92 -8.50
CA PRO A 151 -8.08 -16.28 -8.97
C PRO A 151 -8.95 -17.26 -8.17
N VAL A 152 -9.46 -18.30 -8.80
CA VAL A 152 -10.22 -19.34 -8.09
C VAL A 152 -9.29 -20.24 -7.25
N ARG A 153 -9.81 -20.77 -6.13
CA ARG A 153 -9.17 -21.86 -5.39
C ARG A 153 -9.46 -23.19 -6.09
N LYS A 154 -8.55 -24.16 -5.92
CA LYS A 154 -8.68 -25.51 -6.51
C LYS A 154 -9.98 -26.22 -6.13
N ASN A 155 -10.57 -25.89 -4.98
CA ASN A 155 -11.82 -26.48 -4.47
C ASN A 155 -13.09 -25.79 -4.97
N GLN A 156 -12.99 -24.72 -5.78
CA GLN A 156 -14.17 -24.06 -6.35
C GLN A 156 -14.56 -24.73 -7.68
N ARG A 157 -15.85 -24.94 -7.91
CA ARG A 157 -16.40 -25.55 -9.13
C ARG A 157 -16.37 -24.64 -10.37
N ILE A 158 -15.67 -23.51 -10.30
CA ILE A 158 -15.56 -22.54 -11.39
C ILE A 158 -14.25 -22.81 -12.14
N LEU A 159 -14.37 -23.15 -13.42
CA LEU A 159 -13.22 -23.31 -14.32
C LEU A 159 -12.83 -21.95 -14.90
N GLN A 160 -11.62 -21.49 -14.56
CA GLN A 160 -10.97 -20.38 -15.26
C GLN A 160 -10.08 -20.92 -16.36
N SER A 161 -10.17 -20.34 -17.57
CA SER A 161 -9.26 -20.69 -18.66
C SER A 161 -7.80 -20.39 -18.29
N ASP A 162 -6.87 -21.13 -18.88
CA ASP A 162 -5.45 -20.90 -18.60
C ASP A 162 -4.98 -19.54 -19.11
N ALA A 163 -5.56 -19.06 -20.22
CA ALA A 163 -5.37 -17.69 -20.71
C ALA A 163 -5.77 -16.64 -19.66
N TRP A 164 -6.91 -16.83 -18.97
CA TRP A 164 -7.34 -15.93 -17.89
C TRP A 164 -6.38 -15.95 -16.70
N LYS A 165 -5.96 -17.14 -16.26
CA LYS A 165 -5.01 -17.28 -15.14
C LYS A 165 -3.68 -16.58 -15.47
N GLN A 166 -3.18 -16.75 -16.70
CA GLN A 166 -1.95 -16.12 -17.15
C GLN A 166 -2.10 -14.59 -17.28
N TRP A 167 -3.25 -14.11 -17.75
CA TRP A 167 -3.56 -12.68 -17.80
C TRP A 167 -3.60 -12.06 -16.40
N MET A 168 -4.32 -12.68 -15.45
CA MET A 168 -4.36 -12.27 -14.04
C MET A 168 -2.97 -12.20 -13.42
N LYS A 169 -2.15 -13.24 -13.64
CA LYS A 169 -0.77 -13.30 -13.13
C LYS A 169 0.08 -12.14 -13.69
N ARG A 170 -0.01 -11.87 -14.99
CA ARG A 170 0.71 -10.76 -15.63
C ARG A 170 0.29 -9.40 -15.08
N LYS A 171 -1.02 -9.16 -14.98
CA LYS A 171 -1.55 -7.89 -14.48
C LYS A 171 -1.18 -7.64 -13.02
N ARG A 172 -1.17 -8.68 -12.19
CA ARG A 172 -0.77 -8.57 -10.78
C ARG A 172 0.74 -8.35 -10.56
N LYS A 173 1.60 -8.66 -11.54
CA LYS A 173 3.05 -8.47 -11.43
C LYS A 173 3.44 -7.01 -11.16
N VAL A 174 2.61 -6.04 -11.58
CA VAL A 174 2.83 -4.63 -11.26
C VAL A 174 2.93 -4.39 -9.75
N MET A 175 2.12 -5.09 -8.96
CA MET A 175 2.10 -4.91 -7.51
C MET A 175 3.35 -5.49 -6.85
N GLU A 176 3.83 -6.63 -7.33
CA GLU A 176 5.11 -7.20 -6.89
C GLU A 176 6.25 -6.22 -7.17
N THR A 177 6.29 -5.61 -8.36
CA THR A 177 7.28 -4.58 -8.71
C THR A 177 7.17 -3.34 -7.82
N VAL A 178 5.96 -2.83 -7.61
CA VAL A 178 5.72 -1.66 -6.75
C VAL A 178 6.22 -1.95 -5.33
N PHE A 179 5.86 -3.09 -4.76
CA PHE A 179 6.32 -3.47 -3.43
C PHE A 179 7.83 -3.62 -3.34
N SER A 180 8.49 -4.26 -4.32
CA SER A 180 9.95 -4.33 -4.33
C SER A 180 10.58 -2.94 -4.35
N ILE A 181 10.09 -2.01 -5.17
CA ILE A 181 10.61 -0.63 -5.21
C ILE A 181 10.37 0.08 -3.87
N LEU A 182 9.17 -0.03 -3.30
CA LEU A 182 8.84 0.62 -2.03
C LEU A 182 9.67 0.07 -0.87
N VAL A 183 9.98 -1.22 -0.87
CA VAL A 183 10.83 -1.86 0.14
C VAL A 183 12.29 -1.48 -0.08
N ASP A 184 12.83 -1.68 -1.28
CA ASP A 184 14.27 -1.61 -1.52
C ASP A 184 14.75 -0.15 -1.68
N SER A 185 14.02 0.68 -2.44
CA SER A 185 14.43 2.06 -2.74
C SER A 185 13.89 3.06 -1.71
N TYR A 186 12.66 2.88 -1.24
CA TYR A 186 12.00 3.83 -0.32
C TYR A 186 11.97 3.37 1.14
N ARG A 187 12.38 2.12 1.43
CA ARG A 187 12.47 1.56 2.78
C ARG A 187 11.17 1.72 3.57
N ILE A 188 10.03 1.48 2.91
CA ILE A 188 8.69 1.66 3.48
C ILE A 188 8.44 0.78 4.71
N THR A 189 9.13 -0.35 4.82
CA THR A 189 9.06 -1.27 5.97
C THR A 189 9.94 -0.82 7.14
N GLU A 190 10.82 0.16 6.93
CA GLU A 190 11.76 0.65 7.95
C GLU A 190 11.39 2.03 8.52
N ILE A 191 10.11 2.41 8.46
CA ILE A 191 9.64 3.68 9.02
C ILE A 191 9.83 3.67 10.55
N ARG A 192 10.82 4.43 11.04
CA ARG A 192 11.15 4.54 12.47
C ARG A 192 10.38 5.64 13.19
N ALA A 193 9.07 5.72 12.97
CA ALA A 193 8.21 6.67 13.65
C ALA A 193 7.83 6.17 15.06
N ASN A 194 7.79 7.09 16.03
CA ASN A 194 7.37 6.80 17.41
C ASN A 194 5.95 7.33 17.73
N SER A 195 5.22 7.80 16.71
CA SER A 195 3.85 8.31 16.84
C SER A 195 3.07 7.96 15.58
N VAL A 196 1.74 7.86 15.68
CA VAL A 196 0.85 7.55 14.54
C VAL A 196 0.96 8.62 13.46
N SER A 197 0.78 9.90 13.83
CA SER A 197 0.95 11.02 12.90
C SER A 197 2.31 11.03 12.20
N GLY A 198 3.39 10.67 12.91
CA GLY A 198 4.73 10.56 12.31
C GLY A 198 4.86 9.41 11.32
N PHE A 199 4.18 8.29 11.58
CA PHE A 199 4.14 7.15 10.68
C PHE A 199 3.33 7.46 9.43
N GLU A 200 2.12 8.00 9.59
CA GLU A 200 1.25 8.41 8.49
C GLU A 200 1.94 9.43 7.60
N THR A 201 2.56 10.46 8.18
CA THR A 201 3.31 11.48 7.42
C THR A 201 4.44 10.86 6.61
N ALA A 202 5.20 9.93 7.20
CA ALA A 202 6.29 9.26 6.50
C ALA A 202 5.77 8.36 5.36
N LEU A 203 4.67 7.63 5.60
CA LEU A 203 4.02 6.78 4.62
C LEU A 203 3.46 7.60 3.45
N ASP A 204 2.70 8.66 3.72
CA ASP A 204 2.18 9.57 2.71
C ASP A 204 3.32 10.25 1.94
N GLY A 205 4.41 10.62 2.62
CA GLY A 205 5.61 11.18 2.00
C GLY A 205 6.31 10.22 1.04
N ILE A 206 6.48 8.95 1.44
CA ILE A 206 7.04 7.89 0.59
C ILE A 206 6.16 7.66 -0.64
N LEU A 207 4.85 7.49 -0.44
CA LEU A 207 3.91 7.24 -1.53
C LEU A 207 3.81 8.44 -2.47
N LEU A 208 3.87 9.68 -1.96
CA LEU A 208 3.93 10.89 -2.77
C LEU A 208 5.20 10.93 -3.62
N ALA A 209 6.37 10.72 -3.00
CA ALA A 209 7.66 10.72 -3.70
C ALA A 209 7.70 9.66 -4.81
N TYR A 210 7.20 8.46 -4.51
CA TYR A 210 7.06 7.40 -5.50
C TYR A 210 6.09 7.78 -6.64
N SER A 211 4.93 8.36 -6.31
CA SER A 211 3.95 8.80 -7.31
C SER A 211 4.52 9.85 -8.27
N LEU A 212 5.34 10.78 -7.76
CA LEU A 212 6.02 11.78 -8.59
C LEU A 212 6.95 11.14 -9.63
N VAL A 213 7.70 10.10 -9.23
CA VAL A 213 8.59 9.34 -10.13
C VAL A 213 7.80 8.54 -11.15
N VAL A 214 6.71 7.87 -10.73
CA VAL A 214 5.83 7.10 -11.64
C VAL A 214 5.20 8.01 -12.69
N LEU A 215 4.82 9.23 -12.32
CA LEU A 215 4.23 10.22 -13.23
C LEU A 215 5.27 10.98 -14.07
N GLY A 216 6.57 10.70 -13.92
CA GLY A 216 7.63 11.40 -14.63
C GLY A 216 7.76 12.89 -14.28
N LEU A 217 7.26 13.30 -13.11
CA LEU A 217 7.31 14.70 -12.64
C LEU A 217 8.65 15.04 -11.99
N VAL A 218 9.51 14.05 -11.75
CA VAL A 218 10.85 14.18 -11.21
C VAL A 218 11.75 13.16 -11.92
N GLU A 219 12.99 13.55 -12.26
CA GLU A 219 13.99 12.66 -12.85
C GLU A 219 14.42 11.56 -11.85
N ARG A 220 14.77 10.38 -12.38
CA ARG A 220 15.19 9.21 -11.59
C ARG A 220 16.63 9.32 -11.09
#